data_AF-A0A967BPD2-F1
#
_entry.id   AF-A0A967BPD2-F1
#
_cell.length_a   1.000
_cell.length_b   1.000
_cell.length_c   1.000
_cell.angle_alpha   90.00
_cell.angle_beta   90.00
_cell.angle_gamma   90.00
#
_symmetry.space_group_name_H-M   'P 1'
#
loop_
_entity.id
_entity.type
_entity.pdbx_description
1 polymer ?
#
loop_
_entity_poly.entity_id
_entity_poly.type
_entity_poly.pdbx_seq_one_letter_code
_entity_poly.pdbx_strand_id
1 'polypeptide(L)' 'MEVIHFQDAEKYEPEENWVRSNLCNKPGISIEHFIKPPKHSSP' A
#
# COMPACT_ATOMS: atom_id res chain seq x y z
N MET A 1 -11.12 -13.64 -11.90
CA MET A 1 -10.59 -12.27 -11.75
C MET A 1 -10.97 -11.81 -10.36
N GLU A 2 -9.99 -11.43 -9.55
CA GLU A 2 -10.21 -10.94 -8.19
C GLU A 2 -10.18 -9.41 -8.24
N VAL A 3 -11.23 -8.76 -7.75
CA VAL A 3 -11.33 -7.29 -7.70
C VAL A 3 -11.08 -6.87 -6.27
N ILE A 4 -10.03 -6.07 -6.04
CA ILE A 4 -9.74 -5.48 -4.73
C ILE A 4 -10.06 -3.99 -4.81
N HIS A 5 -11.05 -3.56 -4.04
CA HIS A 5 -11.35 -2.15 -3.88
C HIS A 5 -10.34 -1.54 -2.90
N PHE A 6 -9.85 -0.34 -3.21
CA PHE A 6 -8.86 0.35 -2.38
C PHE A 6 -9.26 0.49 -0.90
N GLN A 7 -10.56 0.62 -0.63
CA GLN A 7 -11.08 0.76 0.72
C GLN A 7 -10.92 -0.52 1.54
N ASP A 8 -11.04 -1.68 0.88
CA ASP A 8 -10.99 -3.03 1.46
C ASP A 8 -9.59 -3.66 1.38
N ALA A 9 -8.64 -2.98 0.74
CA ALA A 9 -7.25 -3.40 0.63
C ALA A 9 -6.61 -3.59 2.01
N GLU A 10 -5.77 -4.62 2.14
CA GLU A 10 -4.97 -4.84 3.35
C GLU A 10 -4.05 -3.63 3.57
N LYS A 11 -4.18 -3.00 4.75
CA LYS A 11 -3.42 -1.80 5.12
C LYS A 11 -2.43 -2.15 6.20
N TYR A 12 -1.20 -1.70 6.02
CA TYR A 12 -0.17 -1.81 7.03
C TYR A 12 0.69 -0.55 7.04
N GLU A 13 1.31 -0.33 8.20
CA GLU A 13 2.15 0.83 8.48
C GLU A 13 3.61 0.36 8.48
N PRO A 14 4.38 0.61 7.39
CA PRO A 14 5.77 0.17 7.33
C PRO A 14 6.68 1.00 8.25
N GLU A 15 6.34 2.26 8.46
CA GLU A 15 7.05 3.25 9.28
C GLU A 15 6.03 4.22 9.87
N GLU A 16 6.39 4.92 10.95
CA GLU A 16 5.46 5.84 11.64
C GLU A 16 4.83 6.85 10.68
N ASN A 17 3.49 6.93 10.70
CA ASN A 17 2.64 7.76 9.86
C ASN A 17 2.63 7.42 8.36
N TRP A 18 3.21 6.29 7.96
CA TRP A 18 3.09 5.79 6.59
C TRP A 18 1.87 4.90 6.42
N VAL A 19 1.17 5.04 5.30
CA VAL A 19 0.09 4.13 4.94
C VAL A 19 0.44 3.40 3.66
N ARG A 20 0.50 2.06 3.75
CA ARG A 20 0.67 1.17 2.60
C ARG A 20 -0.56 0.30 2.46
N SER A 21 -1.14 0.25 1.27
CA SER A 21 -2.33 -0.57 0.96
C SER A 21 -1.99 -1.58 -0.13
N ASN A 22 -2.16 -2.86 0.14
CA ASN A 22 -1.89 -3.95 -0.78
C ASN A 22 -3.11 -4.22 -1.68
N LEU A 23 -2.93 -4.00 -2.98
CA LEU A 23 -3.97 -4.19 -4.00
C LEU A 23 -3.76 -5.47 -4.80
N CYS A 24 -2.59 -6.11 -4.70
CA CYS A 24 -2.28 -7.38 -5.32
C CYS A 24 -1.03 -7.98 -4.66
N ASN A 25 -1.13 -9.22 -4.18
CA ASN A 25 0.00 -9.97 -3.64
C ASN A 25 0.01 -11.39 -4.21
N LYS A 26 0.56 -11.55 -5.42
CA LYS A 26 0.64 -12.84 -6.11
C LYS A 26 2.12 -13.17 -6.40
N PRO A 27 2.48 -14.46 -6.56
CA PRO A 27 3.83 -14.82 -6.97
C PRO A 27 4.25 -14.09 -8.24
N GLY A 28 5.35 -13.31 -8.17
CA GLY A 28 5.90 -12.58 -9.31
C GLY A 28 5.32 -11.18 -9.57
N ILE A 29 4.29 -10.74 -8.84
CA ILE A 29 3.77 -9.37 -8.95
C ILE A 29 3.12 -8.88 -7.65
N SER A 30 3.47 -7.67 -7.24
CA SER A 30 2.73 -6.92 -6.23
C SER A 30 2.30 -5.56 -6.77
N ILE A 31 1.14 -5.08 -6.30
CA ILE A 31 0.65 -3.73 -6.56
C ILE A 31 0.28 -3.12 -5.22
N GLU A 32 0.91 -1.99 -4.89
CA GLU A 32 0.73 -1.34 -3.61
C GLU A 32 0.53 0.17 -3.79
N HIS A 33 -0.33 0.74 -2.97
CA HIS A 33 -0.56 2.18 -2.89
C HIS A 33 0.07 2.75 -1.62
N PHE A 34 0.81 3.84 -1.78
CA PHE A 34 1.60 4.45 -0.71
C PHE A 34 1.14 5.88 -0.48
N ILE A 35 0.88 6.22 0.78
CA ILE A 35 0.66 7.59 1.20
C ILE A 35 1.84 8.00 2.07
N LYS A 36 2.60 8.96 1.57
CA LYS A 36 3.72 9.55 2.29
C LYS A 36 3.21 10.46 3.40
N PRO A 37 3.78 10.37 4.61
CA PRO A 37 3.53 11.38 5.63
C PRO A 37 4.04 12.75 5.16
N PRO A 38 3.38 13.84 5.58
CA PRO A 38 3.82 15.19 5.27
C PRO A 38 5.28 15.40 5.69
N LYS A 39 6.04 16.18 4.91
CA LYS A 39 7.44 16.53 5.19
C LYS A 39 8.44 15.36 5.16
N HIS A 40 8.06 14.18 4.68
CA HIS A 40 9.01 13.13 4.35
C HIS A 40 9.52 13.26 2.91
N SER A 41 10.84 13.23 2.77
CA SER A 41 11.50 13.05 1.48
C SER A 41 11.26 11.62 0.99
N SER A 42 10.96 11.45 -0.30
CA SER A 42 10.90 10.12 -0.90
C SER A 42 12.29 9.49 -0.83
N PRO A 43 12.44 8.21 -0.42
CA PRO A 43 13.63 7.45 -0.79
C PRO A 43 13.70 7.24 -2.31
#